data_AF-A0A923IM43-F1
#
_entry.id   AF-A0A923IM43-F1
#
_cell.length_a   1.000
_cell.length_b   1.000
_cell.length_c   1.000
_cell.angle_alpha   90.00
_cell.angle_beta   90.00
_cell.angle_gamma   90.00
#
_symmetry.space_group_name_H-M   'P 1'
#
loop_
_entity.id
_entity.type
_entity.pdbx_description
1 polymer ?
#
loop_
_entity_poly.entity_id
_entity_poly.type
_entity_poly.pdbx_seq_one_letter_code
_entity_poly.pdbx_strand_id
1 'polypeptide(L)' 'QMLWWVNLVLLASFLTQASTGMFHDAIAFRIFEPLHSFNGWLLVILAVSHIVLNWNWIKTNFIARFI' A
#
# COMPACT_ATOMS: atom_id res chain seq x y z
N GLN A 1 -5.58 10.52 15.63
CA GLN A 1 -5.52 9.09 15.24
C GLN A 1 -4.13 8.83 14.66
N MET A 2 -3.22 8.19 15.41
CA MET A 2 -1.83 7.97 14.96
C MET A 2 -1.78 6.81 13.95
N LEU A 3 -2.03 7.13 12.68
CA LEU A 3 -1.94 6.23 11.53
C LEU A 3 -0.66 6.46 10.71
N TRP A 4 0.22 7.30 11.23
CA TRP A 4 1.40 7.77 10.54
C TRP A 4 2.31 6.61 10.13
N TRP A 5 2.49 5.60 10.98
CA TRP A 5 3.27 4.42 10.66
C TRP A 5 2.67 3.63 9.51
N VAL A 6 1.36 3.34 9.54
CA VAL A 6 0.68 2.61 8.46
C VAL A 6 0.81 3.40 7.15
N ASN A 7 0.62 4.72 7.19
CA ASN A 7 0.72 5.57 6.00
C ASN A 7 2.15 5.64 5.44
N LEU A 8 3.16 5.74 6.31
CA LEU A 8 4.56 5.75 5.89
C LEU A 8 4.97 4.41 5.28
N VAL A 9 4.63 3.30 5.93
CA VAL A 9 4.95 1.96 5.41
C VAL A 9 4.16 1.68 4.12
N LEU A 10 2.90 2.13 4.04
CA LEU A 10 2.09 2.04 2.82
C LEU A 10 2.73 2.83 1.66
N LEU A 11 3.21 4.05 1.93
CA LEU A 11 3.92 4.87 0.93
C LEU A 11 5.20 4.17 0.45
N ALA A 12 6.03 3.68 1.38
CA ALA A 12 7.26 2.98 1.04
C ALA A 12 6.98 1.70 0.22
N SER A 13 5.97 0.93 0.62
CA SER A 13 5.55 -0.27 -0.10
C SER A 13 5.00 0.07 -1.49
N PHE A 14 4.20 1.14 -1.62
CA PHE A 14 3.71 1.61 -2.91
C PHE A 14 4.85 1.99 -3.86
N LEU A 15 5.81 2.80 -3.39
CA LEU A 15 6.98 3.20 -4.18
C LEU A 15 7.84 1.99 -4.57
N THR A 16 8.00 1.02 -3.67
CA THR A 16 8.71 -0.22 -3.96
C THR A 16 7.99 -1.04 -5.04
N GLN A 17 6.67 -1.20 -4.95
CA GLN A 17 5.87 -1.95 -5.93
C GLN A 17 5.93 -1.27 -7.31
N ALA A 18 5.75 0.05 -7.34
CA ALA A 18 5.78 0.84 -8.55
C ALA A 18 7.16 0.77 -9.22
N SER A 19 8.23 1.00 -8.45
CA SER A 19 9.59 0.99 -8.99
C SER A 19 9.98 -0.40 -9.49
N THR A 20 9.72 -1.45 -8.72
CA THR A 20 10.06 -2.83 -9.13
C THR A 20 9.27 -3.27 -10.37
N GLY A 21 8.01 -2.86 -10.50
CA GLY A 21 7.21 -3.12 -11.71
C GLY A 21 7.69 -2.32 -12.93
N MET A 22 7.99 -1.02 -12.75
CA MET A 22 8.44 -0.14 -13.85
C MET A 22 9.82 -0.52 -14.37
N PHE A 23 10.73 -0.93 -13.48
CA PHE A 23 12.12 -1.26 -13.81
C PHE A 23 12.39 -2.77 -13.84
N HIS A 24 11.37 -3.60 -14.07
CA HIS A 24 11.50 -5.06 -14.01
C HIS A 24 12.59 -5.60 -14.96
N ASP A 25 12.75 -5.00 -16.14
CA ASP A 25 13.79 -5.37 -17.12
C ASP A 25 15.22 -4.98 -16.69
N ALA A 26 15.36 -4.00 -15.79
CA ALA A 26 16.65 -3.52 -15.29
C ALA A 26 17.10 -4.26 -14.02
N ILE A 27 16.23 -5.07 -13.41
CA ILE A 27 16.49 -5.79 -12.16
C ILE A 27 16.67 -7.27 -12.48
N ALA A 28 17.73 -7.89 -11.97
CA ALA A 28 17.93 -9.32 -12.13
C ALA A 28 16.72 -10.10 -11.57
N PHE A 29 16.19 -11.06 -12.34
CA PHE A 29 14.98 -11.82 -11.98
C PHE A 29 15.02 -12.40 -10.56
N ARG A 30 16.18 -12.92 -10.13
CA ARG A 30 16.40 -13.46 -8.77
C ARG A 30 16.17 -12.46 -7.63
N ILE A 31 16.22 -11.16 -7.92
CA ILE A 31 15.96 -10.06 -6.97
C ILE A 31 14.54 -9.55 -7.18
N PHE A 32 14.15 -9.34 -8.45
CA PHE A 32 12.84 -8.82 -8.82
C PHE A 32 11.70 -9.69 -8.29
N GLU A 33 11.71 -11.00 -8.57
CA GLU A 33 10.59 -11.90 -8.27
C GLU A 33 10.23 -11.92 -6.78
N PRO A 34 11.17 -12.20 -5.85
CA PRO A 34 10.83 -12.25 -4.43
C PRO A 34 10.46 -10.86 -3.90
N LEU A 35 11.13 -9.79 -4.36
CA LEU A 35 10.86 -8.44 -3.89
C LEU A 35 9.48 -7.94 -4.34
N HIS A 36 9.15 -8.08 -5.63
CA HIS A 36 7.90 -7.59 -6.21
C HIS A 36 6.70 -8.42 -5.75
N SER A 37 6.85 -9.76 -5.68
CA SER A 37 5.79 -10.67 -5.25
C SER A 37 5.47 -10.48 -3.77
N PHE A 38 6.49 -10.49 -2.90
CA PHE A 38 6.29 -10.28 -1.46
C PHE A 38 5.75 -8.88 -1.15
N ASN A 39 6.34 -7.83 -1.75
CA ASN A 39 5.88 -6.47 -1.52
C ASN A 39 4.45 -6.24 -2.06
N GLY A 40 4.04 -6.96 -3.11
CA GLY A 40 2.66 -6.90 -3.60
C GLY A 40 1.64 -7.35 -2.55
N TRP A 41 1.91 -8.48 -1.89
CA TRP A 41 1.08 -8.94 -0.77
C TRP A 41 1.10 -7.98 0.41
N LEU A 42 2.28 -7.47 0.77
CA LEU A 42 2.43 -6.48 1.85
C LEU A 42 1.61 -5.21 1.56
N LEU A 43 1.65 -4.71 0.32
CA LEU A 43 0.89 -3.54 -0.10
C LEU A 43 -0.62 -3.74 0.07
N VAL A 44 -1.15 -4.90 -0.32
CA VAL A 44 -2.57 -5.24 -0.15
C VAL A 44 -2.95 -5.23 1.34
N ILE A 45 -2.17 -5.88 2.19
CA ILE A 45 -2.42 -5.94 3.64
C ILE A 45 -2.41 -4.54 4.26
N LEU A 46 -1.44 -3.71 3.88
CA LEU A 46 -1.33 -2.34 4.36
C LEU A 46 -2.51 -1.48 3.87
N ALA A 47 -2.96 -1.65 2.63
CA ALA A 47 -4.10 -0.92 2.08
C ALA A 47 -5.39 -1.28 2.82
N VAL A 48 -5.64 -2.58 3.06
CA VAL A 48 -6.80 -3.03 3.86
C VAL A 48 -6.71 -2.48 5.29
N SER A 49 -5.53 -2.59 5.93
CA SER A 49 -5.30 -2.07 7.27
C SER A 49 -5.55 -0.56 7.34
N HIS A 50 -5.09 0.18 6.33
CA HIS A 50 -5.34 1.61 6.20
C HIS A 50 -6.83 1.91 6.14
N ILE A 51 -7.61 1.22 5.30
CA ILE A 51 -9.06 1.44 5.17
C ILE A 51 -9.78 1.11 6.49
N VAL A 52 -9.50 -0.05 7.09
CA VAL A 52 -10.15 -0.50 8.33
C VAL A 52 -9.87 0.48 9.47
N LEU A 53 -8.62 0.87 9.64
CA LEU A 53 -8.24 1.80 10.70
C LEU A 53 -8.77 3.22 10.44
N ASN A 54 -8.95 3.63 9.18
CA ASN A 54 -9.54 4.94 8.82
C ASN A 54 -11.07 4.91 8.67
N TRP A 55 -11.74 3.80 8.96
CA TRP A 55 -13.15 3.61 8.59
C TRP A 55 -14.09 4.69 9.14
N ASN A 56 -13.87 5.15 10.38
CA ASN A 56 -14.68 6.23 10.97
C ASN A 56 -14.50 7.56 10.22
N TRP A 57 -13.27 7.90 9.83
CA TRP A 57 -13.01 9.10 9.04
C TRP A 57 -13.63 8.99 7.64
N ILE A 58 -13.51 7.83 6.99
CA ILE A 58 -14.12 7.56 5.68
C ILE A 58 -15.64 7.72 5.76
N LYS A 59 -16.29 7.14 6.77
CA LYS A 59 -17.74 7.29 6.97
C LYS A 59 -18.16 8.75 7.10
N THR A 60 -17.46 9.52 7.93
CA THR A 60 -17.81 10.93 8.20
C THR A 60 -17.59 11.84 6.98
N ASN A 61 -16.57 11.57 6.16
CA ASN A 61 -16.20 12.47 5.05
C ASN A 61 -16.77 12.03 3.70
N PHE A 62 -16.88 10.73 3.46
CA PHE A 62 -17.34 10.18 2.20
C PHE A 62 -18.76 9.65 2.30
N ILE A 63 -19.08 8.75 3.24
CA ILE A 63 -20.39 8.05 3.23
C ILE A 63 -21.53 8.94 3.73
N ALA A 64 -21.32 9.72 4.80
CA ALA A 64 -22.33 10.61 5.37
C ALA A 64 -22.71 11.79 4.47
N ARG A 65 -22.02 11.98 3.33
CA ARG A 65 -22.38 12.97 2.30
C ARG A 65 -23.28 12.39 1.19
N PHE A 66 -23.48 11.08 1.14
CA PHE A 66 -24.27 10.39 0.09
C PHE A 66 -25.52 9.68 0.64
N ILE A 67 -25.82 9.84 1.93
CA ILE A 67 -27.07 9.41 2.59
C ILE A 67 -27.68 10.66 3.23
#